data_AF-A0A2K8NB26-F1
#
_entry.id   AF-A0A2K8NB26-F1
#
_cell.length_a   1.000
_cell.length_b   1.000
_cell.length_c   1.000
_cell.angle_alpha   90.00
_cell.angle_beta   90.00
_cell.angle_gamma   90.00
#
_symmetry.space_group_name_H-M   'P 1'
#
loop_
_entity.id
_entity.type
_entity.pdbx_description
1 polymer ?
#
loop_
_entity_poly.entity_id
_entity_poly.type
_entity_poly.pdbx_seq_one_letter_code
_entity_poly.pdbx_strand_id
1 'polypeptide(L)'
;MGRAKNKLIEEQERGWSSVGDKYVCAECFEDEAIRRFIREHAMKRRCTYCGRVNRGKPIAAHMEEVMQLIADGIFSEWEDAMNSLGWDSSEGGWQGEVVDTWELLEYTGLIIHEDSLREDILNALGMDTEWCRKDPCGETEDEGLYFDVFL
;
A
#
# COMPACT_ATOMS: atom_id res chain seq x y z
N MET A 1 9.55 27.63 7.16
CA MET A 1 9.19 26.25 7.59
C MET A 1 10.18 25.30 6.92
N GLY A 2 10.82 24.42 7.69
CA GLY A 2 11.98 23.65 7.23
C GLY A 2 11.59 22.49 6.32
N ARG A 3 12.44 22.17 5.34
CA ARG A 3 12.24 21.09 4.35
C ARG A 3 11.85 19.74 4.98
N ALA A 4 12.36 19.45 6.18
CA ALA A 4 12.00 18.23 6.92
C ALA A 4 10.51 18.19 7.34
N LYS A 5 9.92 19.33 7.72
CA LYS A 5 8.49 19.39 8.06
C LYS A 5 7.60 19.21 6.84
N ASN A 6 7.99 19.79 5.70
CA ASN A 6 7.23 19.63 4.46
C ASN A 6 7.22 18.18 3.98
N LYS A 7 8.36 17.48 4.07
CA LYS A 7 8.46 16.07 3.69
C LYS A 7 7.56 15.18 4.57
N LEU A 8 7.55 15.42 5.87
CA LEU A 8 6.68 14.67 6.80
C LEU A 8 5.19 14.91 6.54
N ILE A 9 4.79 16.14 6.18
CA ILE A 9 3.40 16.46 5.82
C ILE A 9 3.01 15.74 4.52
N GLU A 10 3.87 15.79 3.50
CA GLU A 10 3.63 15.14 2.20
C GLU A 10 3.56 13.61 2.32
N GLU A 11 4.42 13.00 3.14
CA GLU A 11 4.39 11.57 3.44
C GLU A 11 3.10 11.16 4.17
N GLN A 12 2.62 12.00 5.08
CA GLN A 12 1.37 11.78 5.81
C GLN A 12 0.14 11.96 4.91
N GLU A 13 0.17 12.93 3.99
CA GLU A 13 -0.94 13.18 3.05
C GLU A 13 -1.07 12.08 1.98
N ARG A 14 0.05 11.49 1.51
CA ARG A 14 0.01 10.39 0.54
C ARG A 14 -0.21 9.02 1.15
N GLY A 15 -0.12 8.88 2.48
CA GLY A 15 -0.36 7.61 3.18
C GLY A 15 0.77 6.57 3.09
N TRP A 16 1.97 6.94 2.63
CA TRP A 16 3.14 6.04 2.59
C TRP A 16 4.49 6.78 2.66
N SER A 17 5.53 6.08 3.11
CA SER A 17 6.86 6.63 3.42
C SER A 17 7.85 6.55 2.26
N SER A 18 8.73 7.54 2.11
CA SER A 18 9.73 7.53 1.01
C SER A 18 10.73 6.37 1.17
N VAL A 19 10.89 5.59 0.11
CA VAL A 19 11.82 4.44 0.07
C VAL A 19 13.27 4.86 -0.30
N GLY A 20 13.46 6.15 -0.58
CA GLY A 20 14.75 6.74 -0.97
C GLY A 20 15.10 6.52 -2.44
N ASP A 21 16.34 6.86 -2.81
CA ASP A 21 16.86 6.79 -4.20
C ASP A 21 17.24 5.35 -4.58
N LYS A 22 16.23 4.47 -4.64
CA LYS A 22 16.36 3.06 -5.03
C LYS A 22 15.67 2.80 -6.36
N TYR A 23 16.11 1.77 -7.08
CA TYR A 23 15.60 1.43 -8.41
C TYR A 23 15.27 -0.05 -8.53
N VAL A 24 14.10 -0.36 -9.08
CA VAL A 24 13.59 -1.74 -9.18
C VAL A 24 13.31 -2.11 -10.62
N CYS A 25 13.61 -3.36 -11.00
CA CYS A 25 13.36 -3.87 -12.34
C CYS A 25 12.09 -4.71 -12.41
N ALA A 26 11.54 -4.88 -13.62
CA ALA A 26 10.33 -5.65 -13.90
C ALA A 26 10.46 -7.18 -13.66
N GLU A 27 11.54 -7.63 -13.03
CA GLU A 27 11.78 -9.05 -12.76
C GLU A 27 11.78 -9.33 -11.26
N CYS A 28 11.67 -8.28 -10.44
CA CYS A 28 11.44 -8.40 -9.02
C CYS A 28 9.96 -8.64 -8.67
N PHE A 29 9.08 -8.50 -9.67
CA PHE A 29 7.62 -8.64 -9.55
C PHE A 29 7.10 -9.63 -10.58
N GLU A 30 6.09 -10.41 -10.19
CA GLU A 30 5.32 -11.25 -11.12
C GLU A 30 4.13 -10.52 -11.74
N ASP A 31 3.61 -9.48 -11.09
CA ASP A 31 2.44 -8.72 -11.55
C ASP A 31 2.70 -7.98 -12.88
N GLU A 32 1.93 -8.31 -13.92
CA GLU A 32 2.14 -7.74 -15.25
C GLU A 32 1.87 -6.23 -15.36
N ALA A 33 0.98 -5.67 -14.52
CA ALA A 33 0.72 -4.23 -14.52
C ALA A 33 1.95 -3.47 -14.01
N ILE A 34 2.55 -3.93 -12.90
CA ILE A 34 3.78 -3.38 -12.34
C ILE A 34 4.94 -3.58 -13.31
N ARG A 35 5.06 -4.77 -13.91
CA ARG A 35 6.11 -5.05 -14.91
C ARG A 35 6.02 -4.13 -16.12
N ARG A 36 4.81 -3.88 -16.63
CA ARG A 36 4.57 -2.93 -17.73
C ARG A 36 4.97 -1.52 -17.32
N PHE A 37 4.51 -1.06 -16.15
CA PHE A 37 4.84 0.27 -15.64
C PHE A 37 6.35 0.48 -15.53
N ILE A 38 7.08 -0.48 -14.97
CA ILE A 38 8.55 -0.41 -14.85
C ILE A 38 9.21 -0.36 -16.22
N ARG A 39 8.74 -1.14 -17.21
CA ARG A 39 9.31 -1.12 -18.56
C ARG A 39 9.14 0.24 -19.25
N GLU A 40 8.04 0.94 -18.98
CA GLU A 40 7.73 2.26 -19.55
C GLU A 40 8.50 3.38 -18.84
N HIS A 41 8.73 3.27 -17.52
CA HIS A 41 9.38 4.28 -16.69
C HIS A 41 10.85 3.94 -16.36
N ALA A 42 11.42 2.92 -17.01
CA ALA A 42 12.79 2.50 -16.75
C ALA A 42 13.79 3.62 -17.13
N MET A 43 14.55 4.08 -16.14
CA MET A 43 15.52 5.16 -16.30
C MET A 43 16.95 4.75 -15.94
N LYS A 44 17.12 3.69 -15.12
CA LYS A 44 18.43 3.14 -14.76
C LYS A 44 18.68 1.79 -15.41
N ARG A 45 19.96 1.51 -15.62
CA ARG A 45 20.47 0.26 -16.20
C ARG A 45 20.74 -0.83 -15.16
N ARG A 46 20.59 -0.52 -13.87
CA ARG A 46 20.88 -1.41 -12.74
C ARG A 46 19.70 -1.42 -11.78
N CYS A 47 19.29 -2.61 -11.36
CA CYS A 47 18.38 -2.82 -10.23
C CYS A 47 19.15 -2.77 -8.92
N THR A 48 18.63 -2.05 -7.93
CA THR A 48 19.19 -1.98 -6.56
C THR A 48 18.93 -3.26 -5.78
N TYR A 49 17.78 -3.91 -6.01
CA TYR A 49 17.33 -5.09 -5.27
C TYR A 49 18.01 -6.37 -5.78
N CYS A 50 17.62 -6.87 -6.95
CA CYS A 50 18.18 -8.11 -7.49
C CYS A 50 19.58 -7.95 -8.14
N GLY A 51 20.14 -6.74 -8.15
CA GLY A 51 21.47 -6.46 -8.72
C GLY A 51 21.61 -6.58 -10.25
N ARG A 52 20.53 -6.92 -10.99
CA ARG A 52 20.55 -7.09 -12.45
C ARG A 52 21.02 -5.82 -13.17
N VAL A 53 21.85 -5.99 -14.20
CA VAL A 53 22.39 -4.88 -15.02
C VAL A 53 22.18 -5.14 -16.51
N ASN A 54 21.80 -4.10 -17.26
CA ASN A 54 21.73 -4.13 -18.72
C ASN A 54 22.59 -3.02 -19.33
N ARG A 55 23.49 -3.38 -20.24
CA ARG A 55 24.42 -2.42 -20.89
C ARG A 55 23.75 -1.60 -21.99
N GLY A 56 22.72 -2.13 -22.64
CA GLY A 56 22.08 -1.52 -23.81
C GLY A 56 20.97 -0.55 -23.43
N LYS A 57 20.03 -0.99 -22.60
CA LYS A 57 18.80 -0.25 -22.27
C LYS A 57 18.56 -0.13 -20.77
N PRO A 58 17.88 0.94 -20.31
CA PRO A 58 17.32 0.99 -18.97
C PRO A 58 16.42 -0.24 -18.70
N ILE A 59 16.46 -0.73 -17.47
CA ILE A 59 15.66 -1.86 -17.00
C ILE A 59 15.01 -1.62 -15.63
N ALA A 60 15.38 -0.54 -14.94
CA ALA A 60 14.92 -0.25 -13.60
C ALA A 60 14.29 1.16 -13.51
N ALA A 61 13.10 1.22 -12.93
CA ALA A 61 12.35 2.45 -12.65
C ALA A 61 12.63 2.91 -11.21
N HIS A 62 12.29 4.16 -10.90
CA HIS A 62 12.48 4.72 -9.56
C HIS A 62 11.49 4.08 -8.58
N MET A 63 11.97 3.72 -7.39
CA MET A 63 11.14 2.99 -6.43
C MET A 63 9.94 3.80 -5.94
N GLU A 64 10.07 5.14 -5.82
CA GLU A 64 8.91 5.97 -5.43
C GLU A 64 7.79 5.95 -6.46
N GLU A 65 8.10 5.88 -7.76
CA GLU A 65 7.07 5.82 -8.81
C GLU A 65 6.33 4.46 -8.77
N VAL A 66 7.09 3.38 -8.52
CA VAL A 66 6.52 2.04 -8.39
C VAL A 66 5.70 1.93 -7.10
N MET A 67 6.18 2.53 -6.00
CA MET A 67 5.48 2.55 -4.73
C MET A 67 4.16 3.32 -4.84
N GLN A 68 4.14 4.45 -5.58
CA GLN A 68 2.90 5.16 -5.85
C GLN A 68 1.88 4.26 -6.56
N LEU A 69 2.28 3.50 -7.59
CA LEU A 69 1.39 2.59 -8.28
C LEU A 69 0.84 1.49 -7.36
N ILE A 70 1.69 0.91 -6.50
CA ILE A 70 1.28 -0.11 -5.53
C ILE A 70 0.30 0.48 -4.51
N ALA A 71 0.63 1.65 -3.95
CA ALA A 71 -0.21 2.35 -2.99
C ALA A 71 -1.56 2.74 -3.60
N ASP A 72 -1.60 3.24 -4.83
CA ASP A 72 -2.84 3.57 -5.54
C ASP A 72 -3.72 2.33 -5.74
N GLY A 73 -3.12 1.18 -6.05
CA GLY A 73 -3.82 -0.10 -6.13
C GLY A 73 -4.42 -0.50 -4.78
N ILE A 74 -3.63 -0.44 -3.71
CA ILE A 74 -4.08 -0.75 -2.35
C ILE A 74 -5.20 0.21 -1.91
N PHE A 75 -5.00 1.52 -2.01
CA PHE A 75 -5.96 2.54 -1.56
C PHE A 75 -7.27 2.56 -2.36
N SER A 76 -7.30 1.88 -3.50
CA SER A 76 -8.54 1.69 -4.27
C SER A 76 -9.49 0.69 -3.62
N GLU A 77 -8.97 -0.30 -2.87
CA GLU A 77 -9.73 -1.39 -2.25
C GLU A 77 -9.62 -1.43 -0.72
N TRP A 78 -8.60 -0.80 -0.15
CA TRP A 78 -8.27 -0.83 1.26
C TRP A 78 -8.06 0.58 1.79
N GLU A 79 -8.30 0.77 3.08
CA GLU A 79 -8.09 2.04 3.76
C GLU A 79 -7.60 1.76 5.18
N ASP A 80 -6.95 2.75 5.79
CA ASP A 80 -6.53 2.68 7.19
C ASP A 80 -7.79 2.52 8.07
N ALA A 81 -7.78 1.50 8.93
CA ALA A 81 -8.85 1.20 9.86
C ALA A 81 -9.18 2.40 10.76
N MET A 82 -8.18 3.21 11.12
CA MET A 82 -8.35 4.41 11.92
C MET A 82 -9.21 5.48 11.25
N ASN A 83 -9.26 5.49 9.90
CA ASN A 83 -10.06 6.45 9.15
C ASN A 83 -11.51 6.02 8.97
N SER A 84 -11.79 4.72 9.03
CA SER A 84 -13.09 4.15 8.64
C SER A 84 -13.85 3.46 9.78
N LEU A 85 -13.14 2.87 10.74
CA LEU A 85 -13.74 2.08 11.82
C LEU A 85 -13.76 2.84 13.14
N GLY A 86 -14.82 2.61 13.92
CA GLY A 86 -14.87 3.04 15.32
C GLY A 86 -13.97 2.16 16.18
N TRP A 87 -13.18 2.79 17.06
CA TRP A 87 -12.45 2.08 18.11
C TRP A 87 -13.32 1.96 19.37
N ASP A 88 -13.58 0.73 19.82
CA ASP A 88 -14.23 0.51 21.12
C ASP A 88 -13.17 0.21 22.19
N SER A 89 -13.00 1.16 23.11
CA SER A 89 -12.02 1.03 24.21
C SER A 89 -12.43 0.05 25.32
N SER A 90 -13.69 -0.37 25.37
CA SER A 90 -14.21 -1.38 26.31
C SER A 90 -13.95 -2.80 25.82
N GLU A 91 -14.06 -3.03 24.51
CA GLU A 91 -13.69 -4.32 23.88
C GLU A 91 -12.20 -4.38 23.50
N GLY A 92 -11.56 -3.21 23.35
CA GLY A 92 -10.13 -3.08 23.06
C GLY A 92 -9.76 -3.37 21.61
N GLY A 93 -10.64 -3.03 20.66
CA GLY A 93 -10.40 -3.28 19.24
C GLY A 93 -11.28 -2.47 18.28
N TRP A 94 -10.97 -2.62 16.98
CA TRP A 94 -11.74 -2.04 15.88
C TRP A 94 -13.09 -2.74 15.71
N GLN A 95 -14.13 -1.97 15.41
CA GLN A 95 -15.46 -2.47 15.11
C GLN A 95 -15.56 -2.91 13.63
N GLY A 96 -14.76 -3.93 13.25
CA GLY A 96 -14.70 -4.48 11.88
C GLY A 96 -13.55 -5.47 11.69
N GLU A 97 -13.48 -6.11 10.52
CA GLU A 97 -12.33 -6.94 10.14
C GLU A 97 -11.16 -6.03 9.74
N VAL A 98 -10.04 -6.19 10.44
CA VAL A 98 -8.79 -5.52 10.15
C VAL A 98 -7.72 -6.55 9.83
N VAL A 99 -6.83 -6.20 8.92
CA VAL A 99 -5.67 -7.00 8.54
C VAL A 99 -4.41 -6.15 8.69
N ASP A 100 -3.30 -6.76 9.05
CA ASP A 100 -2.03 -6.05 9.09
C ASP A 100 -1.45 -5.84 7.67
N THR A 101 -0.41 -5.02 7.55
CA THR A 101 0.25 -4.74 6.27
C THR A 101 0.86 -5.99 5.62
N TRP A 102 1.24 -7.01 6.39
CA TRP A 102 1.76 -8.27 5.85
C TRP A 102 0.65 -9.09 5.20
N GLU A 103 -0.45 -9.30 5.93
CA GLU A 103 -1.65 -9.98 5.45
C GLU A 103 -2.23 -9.26 4.22
N LEU A 104 -2.25 -7.92 4.22
CA LEU A 104 -2.67 -7.12 3.08
C LEU A 104 -1.88 -7.47 1.80
N LEU A 105 -0.55 -7.57 1.89
CA LEU A 105 0.27 -7.93 0.72
C LEU A 105 -0.05 -9.34 0.22
N GLU A 106 -0.34 -10.28 1.12
CA GLU A 106 -0.78 -11.63 0.72
C GLU A 106 -2.15 -11.59 0.02
N TYR A 107 -3.10 -10.78 0.50
CA TYR A 107 -4.41 -10.60 -0.12
C TYR A 107 -4.33 -9.97 -1.50
N THR A 108 -3.44 -9.00 -1.70
CA THR A 108 -3.23 -8.36 -3.01
C THR A 108 -2.64 -9.31 -4.05
N GLY A 109 -2.11 -10.47 -3.64
CA GLY A 109 -1.46 -11.44 -4.52
C GLY A 109 -0.13 -10.93 -5.09
N LEU A 110 0.46 -9.90 -4.47
CA LEU A 110 1.67 -9.25 -4.96
C LEU A 110 2.91 -10.10 -4.65
N ILE A 111 3.28 -10.97 -5.60
CA ILE A 111 4.42 -11.86 -5.44
C ILE A 111 5.74 -11.10 -5.68
N ILE A 112 6.52 -10.96 -4.61
CA ILE A 112 7.86 -10.35 -4.60
C ILE A 112 8.91 -11.40 -4.27
N HIS A 113 9.92 -11.53 -5.13
CA HIS A 113 11.03 -12.48 -4.95
C HIS A 113 12.14 -12.00 -4.02
N GLU A 114 12.35 -10.67 -3.91
CA GLU A 114 13.45 -10.10 -3.14
C GLU A 114 12.96 -9.65 -1.75
N ASP A 115 13.48 -10.27 -0.68
CA ASP A 115 13.10 -9.92 0.70
C ASP A 115 13.35 -8.44 1.00
N SER A 116 14.48 -7.89 0.55
CA SER A 116 14.81 -6.46 0.72
C SER A 116 13.80 -5.51 0.06
N LEU A 117 13.17 -5.93 -1.05
CA LEU A 117 12.13 -5.16 -1.72
C LEU A 117 10.82 -5.25 -0.94
N ARG A 118 10.49 -6.45 -0.45
CA ARG A 118 9.31 -6.68 0.39
C ARG A 118 9.37 -5.84 1.67
N GLU A 119 10.50 -5.88 2.37
CA GLU A 119 10.73 -5.07 3.57
C GLU A 119 10.60 -3.58 3.30
N ASP A 120 11.15 -3.08 2.18
CA ASP A 120 11.01 -1.68 1.80
C ASP A 120 9.55 -1.27 1.57
N ILE A 121 8.74 -2.13 0.93
CA ILE A 121 7.32 -1.88 0.68
C ILE A 121 6.52 -1.91 1.99
N LEU A 122 6.78 -2.90 2.86
CA LEU A 122 6.17 -2.99 4.18
C LEU A 122 6.48 -1.76 5.05
N ASN A 123 7.76 -1.35 5.08
CA ASN A 123 8.18 -0.15 5.79
C ASN A 123 7.57 1.12 5.19
N ALA A 124 7.33 1.15 3.87
CA ALA A 124 6.70 2.29 3.21
C ALA A 124 5.23 2.44 3.64
N LEU A 125 4.46 1.36 3.64
CA LEU A 125 3.04 1.35 4.02
C LEU A 125 2.81 1.47 5.54
N GLY A 126 3.85 1.22 6.33
CA GLY A 126 3.81 1.23 7.79
C GLY A 126 3.58 -0.18 8.34
N MET A 127 4.51 -0.67 9.16
CA MET A 127 4.42 -2.01 9.74
C MET A 127 3.29 -2.15 10.76
N ASP A 128 2.95 -1.05 11.43
CA ASP A 128 1.93 -1.01 12.50
C ASP A 128 0.57 -0.51 11.99
N THR A 129 0.42 -0.33 10.67
CA THR A 129 -0.84 0.13 10.07
C THR A 129 -1.81 -1.04 9.97
N GLU A 130 -3.04 -0.84 10.46
CA GLU A 130 -4.14 -1.78 10.33
C GLU A 130 -5.04 -1.35 9.17
N TRP A 131 -5.38 -2.28 8.28
CA TRP A 131 -6.13 -2.01 7.07
C TRP A 131 -7.51 -2.65 7.15
N CYS A 132 -8.53 -1.92 6.73
CA CYS A 132 -9.87 -2.45 6.49
C CYS A 132 -10.18 -2.37 5.00
N ARG A 133 -11.02 -3.28 4.49
CA ARG A 133 -11.54 -3.11 3.13
C ARG A 133 -12.33 -1.81 3.05
N LYS A 134 -12.04 -1.04 2.03
CA LYS A 134 -12.78 0.15 1.68
C LYS A 134 -14.13 -0.33 1.15
N ASP A 135 -15.19 -0.17 1.95
CA ASP A 135 -16.52 -0.53 1.50
C ASP A 135 -17.14 0.63 0.69
N PRO A 136 -17.24 0.56 -0.65
CA PRO A 136 -17.83 1.63 -1.45
C PRO A 136 -19.35 1.71 -1.27
N CYS A 137 -19.97 0.67 -0.71
CA CYS A 137 -21.38 0.61 -0.37
C CYS A 137 -21.47 0.36 1.13
N GLY A 138 -21.18 1.38 1.94
CA GLY A 138 -21.75 1.43 3.29
C GLY A 138 -23.21 1.00 3.17
N GLU A 139 -23.56 -0.10 3.83
CA GLU A 139 -24.92 -0.59 3.81
C GLU A 139 -25.82 0.59 4.10
N THR A 140 -26.64 0.95 3.11
CA THR A 140 -27.73 1.88 3.33
C THR A 140 -28.56 1.28 4.45
N GLU A 141 -28.49 1.90 5.63
CA GLU A 141 -29.52 1.91 6.66
C GLU A 141 -30.51 0.73 6.58
N ASP A 142 -30.22 -0.44 7.14
CA ASP A 142 -31.29 -1.39 7.51
C ASP A 142 -30.91 -2.39 8.61
N GLU A 143 -30.26 -1.95 9.69
CA GLU A 143 -30.32 -2.71 10.96
C GLU A 143 -30.70 -1.74 12.08
N GLY A 144 -32.01 -1.59 12.37
CA GLY A 144 -32.41 -0.87 13.59
C GLY A 144 -33.84 -0.38 13.77
N LEU A 145 -34.81 -0.65 12.89
CA LEU A 145 -36.23 -0.34 13.17
C LEU A 145 -37.11 -1.59 13.14
N TYR A 146 -36.84 -2.54 14.04
CA TYR A 146 -37.93 -3.27 14.68
C TYR A 146 -38.59 -2.33 15.69
N PHE A 147 -39.45 -1.44 15.19
CA PHE A 147 -40.51 -0.89 16.04
C PHE A 147 -41.41 -2.07 16.39
N ASP A 148 -41.39 -2.45 17.66
CA ASP A 148 -42.32 -3.38 18.26
C ASP A 148 -43.75 -2.83 18.07
N VAL A 149 -44.39 -3.22 16.98
CA VAL A 149 -45.85 -3.09 16.82
C VAL A 149 -46.45 -4.41 17.28
N PHE A 150 -46.51 -4.60 18.60
CA PHE A 150 -47.48 -5.46 19.23
C PHE A 150 -48.41 -4.62 20.12
N LEU A 151 -49.59 -4.37 19.55
CA LEU A 151 -50.92 -4.16 20.17
C LEU A 151 -51.06 -3.21 21.37
#